data_AF-A0A943XFX5-F1
#
_entry.id   AF-A0A943XFX5-F1
#
_cell.length_a   1.000
_cell.length_b   1.000
_cell.length_c   1.000
_cell.angle_alpha   90.00
_cell.angle_beta   90.00
_cell.angle_gamma   90.00
#
_symmetry.space_group_name_H-M   'P 1'
#
loop_
_entity.id
_entity.type
_entity.pdbx_description
1 polymer ?
#
loop_
_entity_poly.entity_id
_entity_poly.type
_entity_poly.pdbx_seq_one_letter_code
_entity_poly.pdbx_strand_id
1 'polypeptide(L)'
;MKIACGEKAARASVDDLQSLLLQIVFALLMIFIIAYFIFVEETKKERAEQVLDLNRQKLVLALEKTVENHRIKYGLNALMTQGTDGSRIFDASSHVHGGALSLAPAAAKAFSAGSAAAFQDYSDAEKLHESWVKEVMEAAAVGELGEEEKAWLNDAVAERIEMVRLDTRGVQRALAARLQESLIESSSSLGTIEDANALAEAIKLKSLEMIKKEIGAEVLP
;
A
#
# COMPACT_ATOMS: atom_id res chain seq x y z
N MET A 1 26.15 -84.81 -47.41
CA MET A 1 25.02 -84.27 -46.62
C MET A 1 25.53 -83.89 -45.23
N LYS A 2 25.98 -82.65 -45.04
CA LYS A 2 26.32 -82.10 -43.71
C LYS A 2 26.47 -80.56 -43.81
N ILE A 3 25.56 -79.90 -43.10
CA ILE A 3 25.74 -78.69 -42.26
C ILE A 3 26.35 -77.47 -42.98
N ALA A 4 25.50 -76.69 -43.65
CA ALA A 4 25.79 -75.29 -44.00
C ALA A 4 24.60 -74.34 -43.77
N CYS A 5 23.61 -74.76 -42.98
CA CYS A 5 22.40 -73.96 -42.71
C CYS A 5 22.41 -73.24 -41.34
N GLY A 6 23.45 -73.44 -40.50
CA GLY A 6 23.49 -72.92 -39.13
C GLY A 6 23.96 -71.47 -39.00
N GLU A 7 24.96 -71.03 -39.77
CA GLU A 7 25.58 -69.71 -39.57
C GLU A 7 24.75 -68.53 -40.10
N LYS A 8 23.96 -68.73 -41.16
CA LYS A 8 23.10 -67.66 -41.71
C LYS A 8 21.85 -67.43 -40.86
N ALA A 9 21.28 -68.49 -40.28
CA ALA A 9 20.15 -68.39 -39.35
C ALA A 9 20.57 -67.78 -38.01
N ALA A 10 21.77 -68.13 -37.51
CA ALA A 10 22.32 -67.54 -36.28
C ALA A 10 22.72 -66.06 -36.46
N ARG A 11 23.20 -65.64 -37.65
CA ARG A 11 23.45 -64.21 -37.93
C ARG A 11 22.16 -63.40 -38.03
N ALA A 12 21.12 -63.92 -38.69
CA ALA A 12 19.81 -63.27 -38.75
C ALA A 12 19.20 -63.08 -37.35
N SER A 13 19.33 -64.08 -36.46
CA SER A 13 18.84 -63.94 -35.08
C SER A 13 19.66 -62.96 -34.24
N VAL A 14 20.96 -62.80 -34.51
CA VAL A 14 21.82 -61.82 -33.83
C VAL A 14 21.51 -60.39 -34.29
N ASP A 15 21.26 -60.18 -35.59
CA ASP A 15 20.81 -58.88 -36.12
C ASP A 15 19.44 -58.47 -35.54
N ASP A 16 18.49 -59.41 -35.42
CA ASP A 16 17.19 -59.15 -34.79
C ASP A 16 17.35 -58.81 -33.30
N LEU A 17 18.26 -59.48 -32.59
CA LEU A 17 18.55 -59.19 -31.18
C LEU A 17 19.21 -57.81 -31.00
N GLN A 18 20.11 -57.43 -31.92
CA GLN A 18 20.75 -56.12 -31.93
C GLN A 18 19.77 -55.00 -32.28
N SER A 19 18.86 -55.24 -33.23
CA SER A 19 17.77 -54.32 -33.58
C SER A 19 16.82 -54.10 -32.39
N LEU A 20 16.43 -55.18 -31.71
CA LEU A 20 15.58 -55.11 -30.52
C LEU A 20 16.27 -54.38 -29.36
N LEU A 21 17.56 -54.65 -29.12
CA LEU A 21 18.34 -53.95 -28.11
C LEU A 21 18.46 -52.44 -28.43
N LEU A 22 18.71 -52.09 -29.71
CA LEU A 22 18.78 -50.72 -30.16
C LEU A 22 17.43 -50.00 -29.97
N GLN A 23 16.32 -50.67 -30.28
CA GLN A 23 14.97 -50.15 -30.07
C GLN A 23 14.66 -49.90 -28.59
N ILE A 24 15.07 -50.80 -27.70
CA ILE A 24 14.93 -50.63 -26.25
C ILE A 24 15.78 -49.45 -25.76
N VAL A 25 17.02 -49.31 -26.23
CA VAL A 25 17.89 -48.18 -25.88
C VAL A 25 17.29 -46.86 -26.38
N PHE A 26 16.73 -46.81 -27.59
CA PHE A 26 16.04 -45.62 -28.09
C PHE A 26 14.78 -45.29 -27.31
N ALA A 27 13.99 -46.30 -26.94
CA ALA A 27 12.80 -46.11 -26.11
C ALA A 27 13.17 -45.54 -24.73
N LEU A 28 14.21 -46.08 -24.09
CA LEU A 28 14.74 -45.55 -22.83
C LEU A 28 15.25 -44.12 -23.00
N LEU A 29 15.96 -43.81 -24.08
CA LEU A 29 16.45 -42.47 -24.37
C LEU A 29 15.31 -41.47 -24.57
N MET A 30 14.25 -41.87 -25.30
CA MET A 30 13.05 -41.03 -25.48
C MET A 30 12.36 -40.74 -24.14
N ILE A 31 12.21 -41.75 -23.27
CA ILE A 31 11.63 -41.57 -21.95
C ILE A 31 12.47 -40.57 -21.13
N PHE A 32 13.79 -40.69 -21.17
CA PHE A 32 14.69 -39.75 -20.50
C PHE A 32 14.58 -38.32 -21.05
N ILE A 33 14.49 -38.16 -22.37
CA ILE A 33 14.34 -36.85 -23.00
C ILE A 33 12.99 -36.22 -22.60
N ILE A 34 11.90 -36.98 -22.63
CA ILE A 34 10.58 -36.50 -22.21
C ILE A 34 10.61 -36.09 -20.73
N ALA A 35 11.16 -36.94 -19.85
CA ALA A 35 11.27 -36.64 -18.43
C ALA A 35 12.11 -35.38 -18.17
N TYR A 36 13.21 -35.20 -18.89
CA TYR A 36 14.03 -34.00 -18.83
C TYR A 36 13.26 -32.75 -19.25
N PHE A 37 12.50 -32.81 -20.35
CA PHE A 37 11.69 -31.69 -20.81
C PHE A 37 10.61 -31.30 -19.81
N ILE A 38 9.90 -32.28 -19.25
CA ILE A 38 8.89 -32.04 -18.20
C ILE A 38 9.54 -31.34 -17.00
N PHE A 39 10.66 -31.87 -16.51
CA PHE A 39 11.35 -31.30 -15.35
C PHE A 39 11.85 -29.87 -15.62
N VAL A 40 12.38 -29.59 -16.81
CA VAL A 40 12.83 -28.24 -17.20
C VAL A 40 11.65 -27.28 -17.32
N GLU A 41 10.52 -27.70 -17.88
CA GLU A 41 9.30 -26.87 -17.92
C GLU A 41 8.76 -26.57 -16.53
N GLU A 42 8.72 -27.56 -15.65
CA GLU A 42 8.26 -27.42 -14.27
C GLU A 42 9.17 -26.46 -13.49
N THR A 43 10.49 -26.61 -13.61
CA THR A 43 11.47 -25.69 -13.01
C THR A 43 11.31 -24.25 -13.54
N LYS A 44 11.00 -24.09 -14.83
CA LYS A 44 10.76 -22.75 -15.43
C LYS A 44 9.47 -22.13 -14.90
N LYS A 45 8.41 -22.92 -14.75
CA LYS A 45 7.14 -22.46 -14.17
C LYS A 45 7.31 -22.04 -12.72
N GLU A 46 7.95 -22.86 -11.89
CA GLU A 46 8.24 -22.53 -10.49
C GLU A 46 9.04 -21.22 -10.36
N ARG A 47 10.06 -21.02 -11.22
CA ARG A 47 10.81 -19.76 -11.22
C ARG A 47 9.95 -18.56 -11.64
N ALA A 48 9.05 -18.74 -12.60
CA ALA A 48 8.15 -17.67 -13.03
C ALA A 48 7.18 -17.29 -11.91
N GLU A 49 6.60 -18.27 -11.22
CA GLU A 49 5.74 -18.06 -10.05
C GLU A 49 6.48 -17.34 -8.92
N GLN A 50 7.70 -17.76 -8.59
CA GLN A 50 8.53 -17.10 -7.58
C GLN A 50 8.84 -15.63 -7.94
N VAL A 51 9.05 -15.32 -9.22
CA VAL A 51 9.28 -13.95 -9.68
C VAL A 51 8.02 -13.10 -9.56
N LEU A 52 6.85 -13.65 -9.88
CA LEU A 52 5.57 -12.97 -9.70
C LEU A 52 5.29 -12.68 -8.22
N ASP A 53 5.49 -13.66 -7.35
CA ASP A 53 5.32 -13.48 -5.90
C ASP A 53 6.27 -12.41 -5.35
N LEU A 54 7.52 -12.41 -5.80
CA LEU A 54 8.51 -11.42 -5.39
C LEU A 54 8.16 -10.01 -5.90
N ASN A 55 7.64 -9.89 -7.12
CA ASN A 55 7.13 -8.62 -7.64
C ASN A 55 5.93 -8.13 -6.83
N ARG A 56 5.00 -9.02 -6.48
CA ARG A 56 3.85 -8.68 -5.64
C ARG A 56 4.28 -8.19 -4.26
N GLN A 57 5.26 -8.85 -3.63
CA GLN A 57 5.82 -8.38 -2.35
C GLN A 57 6.47 -7.00 -2.48
N LYS A 58 7.21 -6.73 -3.55
CA LYS A 58 7.79 -5.41 -3.82
C LYS A 58 6.71 -4.34 -3.99
N LEU A 59 5.63 -4.63 -4.70
CA LEU A 59 4.49 -3.71 -4.86
C LEU A 59 3.83 -3.40 -3.52
N VAL A 60 3.61 -4.41 -2.67
CA VAL A 60 3.04 -4.20 -1.33
C VAL A 60 3.95 -3.30 -0.49
N LEU A 61 5.26 -3.56 -0.47
CA LEU A 61 6.21 -2.72 0.28
C LEU A 61 6.30 -1.29 -0.27
N ALA A 62 6.26 -1.13 -1.59
CA ALA A 62 6.25 0.17 -2.25
C ALA A 62 4.95 0.94 -1.95
N LEU A 63 3.81 0.25 -1.90
CA LEU A 63 2.53 0.82 -1.51
C LEU A 63 2.57 1.31 -0.05
N GLU A 64 3.05 0.49 0.88
CA GLU A 64 3.20 0.89 2.30
C GLU A 64 4.12 2.10 2.46
N LYS A 65 5.25 2.13 1.74
CA LYS A 65 6.16 3.26 1.74
C LYS A 65 5.51 4.53 1.19
N THR A 66 4.73 4.42 0.13
CA THR A 66 4.01 5.55 -0.48
C THR A 66 2.97 6.10 0.50
N VAL A 67 2.18 5.22 1.13
CA VAL A 67 1.24 5.59 2.19
C VAL A 67 1.94 6.34 3.32
N GLU A 68 3.09 5.86 3.77
CA GLU A 68 3.86 6.50 4.83
C GLU A 68 4.35 7.90 4.43
N ASN A 69 4.86 8.05 3.20
CA ASN A 69 5.29 9.33 2.67
C ASN A 69 4.15 10.36 2.64
N HIS A 70 2.96 9.96 2.17
CA HIS A 70 1.79 10.85 2.15
C HIS A 70 1.30 11.17 3.57
N ARG A 71 1.37 10.23 4.51
CA ARG A 71 1.09 10.52 5.93
C ARG A 71 2.05 11.53 6.53
N ILE A 72 3.34 11.46 6.18
CA ILE A 72 4.34 12.46 6.58
C ILE A 72 4.04 13.82 5.92
N LYS A 73 3.73 13.82 4.61
CA LYS A 73 3.36 15.03 3.85
C LYS A 73 2.16 15.73 4.47
N TYR A 74 1.17 14.98 4.93
CA TYR A 74 -0.02 15.50 5.60
C TYR A 74 0.18 15.82 7.09
N GLY A 75 1.39 15.64 7.63
CA GLY A 75 1.72 15.96 9.01
C GLY A 75 1.09 15.02 10.05
N LEU A 76 0.55 13.87 9.63
CA LEU A 76 -0.14 12.93 10.50
C LEU A 76 0.82 12.24 11.49
N ASN A 77 2.05 11.96 11.07
CA ASN A 77 3.05 11.35 11.96
C ASN A 77 3.48 12.23 13.12
N ALA A 78 3.36 13.56 13.00
CA ALA A 78 3.67 14.47 14.10
C ALA A 78 2.58 14.46 15.18
N LEU A 79 1.44 13.85 14.89
CA LEU A 79 0.20 13.93 15.66
C LEU A 79 -0.29 12.57 16.15
N MET A 80 0.02 11.49 15.43
CA MET A 80 -0.40 10.14 15.76
C MET A 80 0.69 9.41 16.52
N THR A 81 0.35 8.86 17.68
CA THR A 81 1.20 7.94 18.42
C THR A 81 0.92 6.51 17.96
N GLN A 82 1.97 5.72 17.77
CA GLN A 82 1.81 4.29 17.48
C GLN A 82 1.40 3.58 18.77
N GLY A 83 0.19 3.01 18.79
CA GLY A 83 -0.27 2.15 19.86
C GLY A 83 0.52 0.84 19.92
N THR A 84 0.39 0.12 21.04
CA THR A 84 1.11 -1.14 21.31
C THR A 84 0.79 -2.26 20.31
N ASP A 85 -0.36 -2.17 19.63
CA ASP A 85 -0.87 -3.18 18.70
C ASP A 85 -0.48 -2.85 17.25
N GLY A 86 0.38 -1.85 17.04
CA GLY A 86 0.74 -1.32 15.72
C GLY A 86 -0.32 -0.40 15.11
N SER A 87 -1.52 -0.30 15.73
CA SER A 87 -2.55 0.67 15.37
C SER A 87 -2.11 2.08 15.76
N ARG A 88 -2.20 3.04 14.83
CA ARG A 88 -1.88 4.44 15.12
C ARG A 88 -3.08 5.10 15.77
N ILE A 89 -2.93 5.50 17.02
CA ILE A 89 -3.99 6.14 17.81
C ILE A 89 -3.65 7.63 17.89
N PHE A 90 -4.61 8.48 17.55
CA PHE A 90 -4.46 9.90 17.76
C PHE A 90 -4.84 10.25 19.20
N ASP A 91 -3.88 10.63 20.03
CA ASP A 91 -4.13 11.12 21.39
C ASP A 91 -4.18 12.65 21.41
N ALA A 92 -5.40 13.17 21.19
CA ALA A 92 -5.70 14.59 21.24
C ALA A 92 -5.41 15.25 22.61
N SER A 93 -5.41 14.46 23.70
CA SER A 93 -5.23 14.98 25.07
C SER A 93 -3.81 15.46 25.33
N SER A 94 -2.82 14.90 24.63
CA SER A 94 -1.42 15.29 24.73
C SER A 94 -1.09 16.64 24.06
N HIS A 95 -2.01 17.19 23.27
CA HIS A 95 -1.73 18.33 22.37
C HIS A 95 -2.63 19.55 22.59
N VAL A 96 -3.66 19.46 23.44
CA VAL A 96 -4.56 20.58 23.74
C VAL A 96 -4.49 20.88 25.24
N HIS A 97 -4.02 22.07 25.59
CA HIS A 97 -3.93 22.51 26.99
C HIS A 97 -4.60 23.90 27.12
N GLY A 98 -5.60 24.00 28.00
CA GLY A 98 -6.19 25.28 28.41
C GLY A 98 -6.85 26.10 27.29
N GLY A 99 -7.48 25.46 26.31
CA GLY A 99 -8.15 26.18 25.20
C GLY A 99 -7.27 26.45 23.98
N ALA A 100 -5.98 26.08 24.03
CA ALA A 100 -5.03 26.27 22.95
C ALA A 100 -4.39 24.94 22.53
N LEU A 101 -4.08 24.82 21.24
CA LEU A 101 -3.22 23.76 20.72
C LEU A 101 -1.82 23.98 21.29
N SER A 102 -1.47 23.22 22.32
CA SER A 102 -0.10 23.14 22.85
C SER A 102 0.73 22.17 22.01
N LEU A 103 0.68 22.35 20.69
CA LEU A 103 1.55 21.66 19.76
C LEU A 103 2.92 22.35 19.78
N ALA A 104 3.99 21.56 19.70
CA ALA A 104 5.29 22.12 19.39
C ALA A 104 5.16 22.95 18.09
N PRO A 105 5.77 24.15 17.98
CA PRO A 105 5.61 25.03 16.81
C PRO A 105 5.89 24.33 15.47
N ALA A 106 6.79 23.34 15.48
CA ALA A 106 7.08 22.48 14.33
C ALA A 106 5.90 21.56 13.95
N ALA A 107 5.21 20.96 14.93
CA ALA A 107 4.07 20.08 14.70
C ALA A 107 2.83 20.86 14.25
N ALA A 108 2.59 22.05 14.81
CA ALA A 108 1.52 22.95 14.35
C ALA A 108 1.72 23.39 12.90
N LYS A 109 2.95 23.77 12.53
CA LYS A 109 3.29 24.15 11.15
C LYS A 109 3.20 22.96 10.19
N ALA A 110 3.62 21.77 10.62
CA ALA A 110 3.50 20.54 9.83
C ALA A 110 2.04 20.16 9.60
N PHE A 111 1.18 20.33 10.61
CA PHE A 111 -0.25 20.04 10.48
C PHE A 111 -0.97 21.06 9.59
N SER A 112 -0.68 22.36 9.70
CA SER A 112 -1.31 23.38 8.85
C SER A 112 -0.88 23.25 7.39
N ALA A 113 0.42 23.08 7.14
CA ALA A 113 0.94 22.82 5.80
C ALA A 113 0.43 21.49 5.24
N GLY A 114 0.39 20.44 6.08
CA GLY A 114 -0.10 19.12 5.71
C GLY A 114 -1.59 19.08 5.42
N SER A 115 -2.40 19.84 6.16
CA SER A 115 -3.84 19.98 5.90
C SER A 115 -4.12 20.73 4.60
N ALA A 116 -3.34 21.76 4.27
CA ALA A 116 -3.44 22.46 3.00
C ALA A 116 -3.01 21.56 1.82
N ALA A 117 -1.94 20.79 1.99
CA ALA A 117 -1.49 19.80 1.01
C ALA A 117 -2.54 18.69 0.79
N ALA A 118 -3.11 18.15 1.87
CA ALA A 118 -4.19 17.18 1.79
C ALA A 118 -5.41 17.77 1.04
N PHE A 119 -5.80 19.00 1.34
CA PHE A 119 -6.91 19.63 0.63
C PHE A 119 -6.65 19.77 -0.88
N GLN A 120 -5.44 20.17 -1.27
CA GLN A 120 -5.05 20.27 -2.68
C GLN A 120 -5.05 18.91 -3.36
N ASP A 121 -4.45 17.90 -2.72
CA ASP A 121 -4.33 16.54 -3.25
C ASP A 121 -5.70 15.86 -3.39
N TYR A 122 -6.60 16.02 -2.41
CA TYR A 122 -7.95 15.45 -2.46
C TYR A 122 -8.96 16.29 -3.27
N SER A 123 -8.56 17.45 -3.81
CA SER A 123 -9.42 18.25 -4.71
C SER A 123 -9.61 17.58 -6.08
N ASP A 124 -8.66 16.75 -6.49
CA ASP A 124 -8.69 15.99 -7.74
C ASP A 124 -8.34 14.52 -7.47
N ALA A 125 -9.38 13.71 -7.22
CA ALA A 125 -9.22 12.32 -6.80
C ALA A 125 -8.61 11.42 -7.88
N GLU A 126 -8.85 11.71 -9.17
CA GLU A 126 -8.30 10.94 -10.29
C GLU A 126 -6.80 11.19 -10.42
N LYS A 127 -6.37 12.46 -10.37
CA LYS A 127 -4.94 12.79 -10.41
C LYS A 127 -4.17 12.25 -9.20
N LEU A 128 -4.80 12.24 -8.02
CA LEU A 128 -4.19 11.66 -6.82
C LEU A 128 -3.94 10.16 -7.01
N HIS A 129 -4.93 9.44 -7.53
CA HIS A 129 -4.82 8.01 -7.80
C HIS A 129 -3.72 7.71 -8.81
N GLU A 130 -3.70 8.40 -9.95
CA GLU A 130 -2.66 8.24 -10.97
C GLU A 130 -1.25 8.54 -10.43
N SER A 131 -1.10 9.59 -9.61
CA SER A 131 0.17 9.93 -8.98
C SER A 131 0.65 8.83 -8.03
N TRP A 132 -0.25 8.28 -7.21
CA TRP A 132 0.10 7.20 -6.27
C TRP A 132 0.48 5.91 -7.00
N VAL A 133 -0.28 5.54 -8.04
CA VAL A 133 0.07 4.37 -8.88
C VAL A 133 1.47 4.55 -9.47
N LYS A 134 1.77 5.73 -10.00
CA LYS A 134 3.10 6.03 -10.56
C LYS A 134 4.20 5.95 -9.51
N GLU A 135 4.01 6.55 -8.35
CA GLU A 135 4.97 6.50 -7.23
C GLU A 135 5.22 5.07 -6.75
N VAL A 136 4.18 4.23 -6.65
CA VAL A 136 4.31 2.83 -6.26
C VAL A 136 5.07 2.03 -7.32
N MET A 137 4.78 2.25 -8.60
CA MET A 137 5.50 1.59 -9.71
C MET A 137 6.99 1.98 -9.73
N GLU A 138 7.30 3.26 -9.55
CA GLU A 138 8.68 3.75 -9.47
C GLU A 138 9.42 3.21 -8.24
N ALA A 139 8.75 3.18 -7.08
CA ALA A 139 9.34 2.68 -5.83
C ALA A 139 9.54 1.16 -5.82
N ALA A 140 8.66 0.40 -6.47
CA ALA A 140 8.79 -1.05 -6.58
C ALA A 140 9.87 -1.46 -7.60
N ALA A 141 10.22 -0.56 -8.53
CA ALA A 141 11.13 -0.81 -9.65
C ALA A 141 10.75 -2.09 -10.44
N VAL A 142 9.45 -2.33 -10.58
CA VAL A 142 8.89 -3.45 -11.33
C VAL A 142 8.65 -3.02 -12.77
N GLY A 143 8.85 -3.94 -13.72
CA GLY A 143 8.58 -3.71 -15.14
C GLY A 143 7.08 -3.67 -15.46
N GLU A 144 6.71 -3.99 -16.70
CA GLU A 144 5.29 -4.08 -17.08
C GLU A 144 4.56 -5.15 -16.24
N LEU A 145 3.50 -4.72 -15.57
CA LEU A 145 2.58 -5.58 -14.84
C LEU A 145 1.56 -6.24 -15.78
N GLY A 146 1.13 -7.45 -15.42
CA GLY A 146 -0.02 -8.10 -16.06
C GLY A 146 -1.33 -7.34 -15.81
N GLU A 147 -2.39 -7.63 -16.57
CA GLU A 147 -3.70 -6.97 -16.39
C GLU A 147 -4.30 -7.18 -14.99
N GLU A 148 -4.19 -8.40 -14.45
CA GLU A 148 -4.69 -8.73 -13.11
C GLU A 148 -3.92 -7.98 -12.01
N GLU A 149 -2.60 -7.87 -12.14
CA GLU A 149 -1.75 -7.15 -11.18
C GLU A 149 -2.01 -5.64 -11.22
N LYS A 150 -2.29 -5.08 -12.40
CA LYS A 150 -2.69 -3.67 -12.56
C LYS A 150 -4.05 -3.40 -11.92
N ALA A 151 -5.03 -4.28 -12.14
CA ALA A 151 -6.34 -4.16 -11.52
C ALA A 151 -6.22 -4.20 -9.98
N TRP A 152 -5.48 -5.19 -9.46
CA TRP A 152 -5.21 -5.31 -8.04
C TRP A 152 -4.50 -4.07 -7.47
N LEU A 153 -3.49 -3.55 -8.17
CA LEU A 153 -2.76 -2.35 -7.72
C LEU A 153 -3.68 -1.13 -7.66
N ASN A 154 -4.53 -0.93 -8.66
CA ASN A 154 -5.48 0.18 -8.70
C ASN A 154 -6.47 0.12 -7.54
N ASP A 155 -7.01 -1.06 -7.25
CA ASP A 155 -7.93 -1.26 -6.13
C ASP A 155 -7.22 -1.05 -4.78
N ALA A 156 -6.02 -1.61 -4.62
CA ALA A 156 -5.22 -1.46 -3.41
C ALA A 156 -4.83 0.01 -3.16
N VAL A 157 -4.45 0.75 -4.20
CA VAL A 157 -4.16 2.19 -4.09
C VAL A 157 -5.41 2.97 -3.68
N ALA A 158 -6.56 2.70 -4.32
CA ALA A 158 -7.82 3.37 -3.97
C ALA A 158 -8.22 3.14 -2.50
N GLU A 159 -8.10 1.90 -2.02
CA GLU A 159 -8.36 1.56 -0.62
C GLU A 159 -7.44 2.33 0.33
N ARG A 160 -6.13 2.37 0.03
CA ARG A 160 -5.14 3.07 0.86
C ARG A 160 -5.32 4.59 0.85
N ILE A 161 -5.70 5.18 -0.28
CA ILE A 161 -6.03 6.61 -0.37
C ILE A 161 -7.18 6.95 0.57
N GLU A 162 -8.24 6.12 0.58
CA GLU A 162 -9.39 6.31 1.47
C GLU A 162 -9.04 6.07 2.95
N MET A 163 -8.18 5.09 3.27
CA MET A 163 -7.67 4.92 4.64
C MET A 163 -6.94 6.18 5.14
N VAL A 164 -6.00 6.72 4.35
CA VAL A 164 -5.27 7.94 4.74
C VAL A 164 -6.19 9.15 4.84
N ARG A 165 -7.24 9.21 4.01
CA ARG A 165 -8.27 10.24 4.09
C ARG A 165 -9.06 10.16 5.39
N LEU A 166 -9.45 8.94 5.79
CA LEU A 166 -10.14 8.69 7.05
C LEU A 166 -9.26 9.05 8.25
N ASP A 167 -7.97 8.70 8.21
CA ASP A 167 -7.00 9.09 9.25
C ASP A 167 -6.94 10.62 9.38
N THR A 168 -6.79 11.32 8.25
CA THR A 168 -6.74 12.80 8.22
C THR A 168 -7.99 13.42 8.81
N ARG A 169 -9.18 12.92 8.43
CA ARG A 169 -10.46 13.37 8.98
C ARG A 169 -10.61 13.05 10.46
N GLY A 170 -10.11 11.89 10.90
CA GLY A 170 -10.12 11.46 12.30
C GLY A 170 -9.34 12.42 13.18
N VAL A 171 -8.12 12.75 12.76
CA VAL A 171 -7.26 13.73 13.46
C VAL A 171 -7.92 15.11 13.50
N GLN A 172 -8.44 15.61 12.38
CA GLN A 172 -9.14 16.90 12.33
C GLN A 172 -10.35 16.96 13.25
N ARG A 173 -11.18 15.90 13.27
CA ARG A 173 -12.37 15.83 14.14
C ARG A 173 -12.00 15.76 15.61
N ALA A 174 -10.99 14.97 15.95
CA ALA A 174 -10.56 14.83 17.34
C ALA A 174 -9.94 16.13 17.88
N LEU A 175 -9.15 16.84 17.07
CA LEU A 175 -8.65 18.17 17.41
C LEU A 175 -9.79 19.19 17.59
N ALA A 176 -10.75 19.22 16.65
CA ALA A 176 -11.90 20.11 16.74
C ALA A 176 -12.75 19.83 17.99
N ALA A 177 -13.02 18.56 18.31
CA ALA A 177 -13.78 18.18 19.48
C ALA A 177 -13.10 18.60 20.79
N ARG A 178 -11.77 18.41 20.90
CA ARG A 178 -11.02 18.83 22.10
C ARG A 178 -10.88 20.35 22.22
N LEU A 179 -10.72 21.07 21.12
CA LEU A 179 -10.78 22.52 21.13
C LEU A 179 -12.13 23.02 21.64
N GLN A 180 -13.23 22.42 21.16
CA GLN A 180 -14.58 22.73 21.63
C GLN A 180 -14.76 22.43 23.13
N GLU A 181 -14.32 21.26 23.59
CA GLU A 181 -14.40 20.86 25.00
C GLU A 181 -13.62 21.81 25.92
N SER A 182 -12.37 22.13 25.56
CA SER A 182 -11.55 23.06 26.35
C SER A 182 -12.07 24.51 26.36
N LEU A 183 -12.76 24.94 25.30
CA LEU A 183 -13.48 26.22 25.27
C LEU A 183 -14.70 26.22 26.19
N ILE A 184 -15.41 25.10 26.30
CA ILE A 184 -16.54 24.94 27.22
C ILE A 184 -16.06 24.88 28.68
N GLU A 185 -14.95 24.19 28.94
CA GLU A 185 -14.34 24.13 30.28
C GLU A 185 -13.79 25.49 30.74
N SER A 186 -13.34 26.32 29.80
CA SER A 186 -12.89 27.72 30.04
C SER A 186 -14.02 28.75 29.92
N SER A 187 -15.27 28.33 30.13
CA SER A 187 -16.52 29.13 30.01
C SER A 187 -16.57 30.43 30.84
N SER A 188 -15.68 30.63 31.81
CA SER A 188 -15.49 31.93 32.46
C SER A 188 -15.02 33.04 31.50
N SER A 189 -14.54 32.69 30.31
CA SER A 189 -14.12 33.62 29.24
C SER A 189 -15.17 33.90 28.15
N LEU A 190 -16.32 33.21 28.18
CA LEU A 190 -17.36 33.30 27.15
C LEU A 190 -18.53 34.21 27.53
N GLY A 191 -18.59 34.71 28.76
CA GLY A 191 -19.71 35.51 29.26
C GLY A 191 -21.00 34.67 29.41
N THR A 192 -22.03 35.26 30.02
CA THR A 192 -23.36 34.63 30.15
C THR A 192 -24.03 34.59 28.79
N ILE A 193 -23.93 33.45 28.11
CA ILE A 193 -24.67 33.19 26.87
C ILE A 193 -25.83 32.27 27.22
N GLU A 194 -27.05 32.79 27.15
CA GLU A 194 -28.28 32.08 27.53
C GLU A 194 -28.78 31.08 26.47
N ASP A 195 -28.20 31.09 25.26
CA ASP A 195 -28.71 30.33 24.12
C ASP A 195 -27.64 29.45 23.46
N ALA A 196 -27.92 28.15 23.34
CA ALA A 196 -26.96 27.14 22.88
C ALA A 196 -26.50 27.37 21.42
N ASN A 197 -27.37 27.95 20.58
CA ASN A 197 -27.04 28.30 19.20
C ASN A 197 -26.10 29.52 19.13
N ALA A 198 -26.28 30.50 20.01
CA ALA A 198 -25.39 31.66 20.09
C ALA A 198 -24.00 31.26 20.61
N LEU A 199 -23.94 30.29 21.52
CA LEU A 199 -22.68 29.71 22.01
C LEU A 199 -21.96 28.92 20.90
N ALA A 200 -22.71 28.13 20.12
CA ALA A 200 -22.16 27.40 18.96
C ALA A 200 -21.64 28.36 17.87
N GLU A 201 -22.36 29.44 17.56
CA GLU A 201 -21.90 30.46 16.62
C GLU A 201 -20.69 31.23 17.16
N ALA A 202 -20.68 31.61 18.44
CA ALA A 202 -19.55 32.31 19.06
C ALA A 202 -18.29 31.43 19.09
N ILE A 203 -18.43 30.13 19.39
CA ILE A 203 -17.32 29.16 19.33
C ILE A 203 -16.86 28.97 17.88
N LYS A 204 -17.77 28.91 16.91
CA LYS A 204 -17.42 28.81 15.48
C LYS A 204 -16.66 30.06 15.00
N LEU A 205 -17.11 31.25 15.38
CA LEU A 205 -16.46 32.52 15.03
C LEU A 205 -15.08 32.65 15.66
N LYS A 206 -14.96 32.33 16.95
CA LYS A 206 -13.71 32.46 17.71
C LYS A 206 -12.68 31.38 17.33
N SER A 207 -13.14 30.17 17.01
CA SER A 207 -12.27 29.13 16.43
C SER A 207 -11.77 29.53 15.04
N LEU A 208 -12.62 30.10 14.17
CA LEU A 208 -12.21 30.63 12.87
C LEU A 208 -11.23 31.80 13.00
N GLU A 209 -11.40 32.71 13.96
CA GLU A 209 -10.44 33.80 14.21
C GLU A 209 -9.08 33.29 14.71
N MET A 210 -9.05 32.31 15.62
CA MET A 210 -7.80 31.71 16.09
C MET A 210 -7.08 30.98 14.95
N ILE A 211 -7.81 30.25 14.12
CA ILE A 211 -7.27 29.59 12.92
C ILE A 211 -6.72 30.63 11.94
N LYS A 212 -7.43 31.75 11.68
CA LYS A 212 -6.93 32.84 10.82
C LYS A 212 -5.67 33.50 11.37
N LYS A 213 -5.60 33.71 12.69
CA LYS A 213 -4.48 34.36 13.36
C LYS A 213 -3.23 33.48 13.44
N GLU A 214 -3.39 32.16 13.56
CA GLU A 214 -2.28 31.21 13.61
C GLU A 214 -1.80 30.74 12.22
N ILE A 215 -2.69 30.69 11.23
CA ILE A 215 -2.36 30.19 9.88
C ILE A 215 -2.01 31.32 8.90
N GLY A 216 -2.38 32.57 9.19
CA GLY A 216 -2.11 33.71 8.30
C GLY A 216 -2.82 33.63 6.95
N ALA A 217 -3.84 32.77 6.84
CA ALA A 217 -4.62 32.58 5.62
C ALA A 217 -6.04 33.13 5.81
N GLU A 218 -6.46 34.03 4.93
CA GLU A 218 -7.86 34.41 4.78
C GLU A 218 -8.68 33.19 4.35
N VAL A 219 -9.37 32.57 5.31
CA VAL A 219 -10.47 31.66 4.99
C VAL A 219 -11.63 32.51 4.46
N LEU A 220 -11.81 32.48 3.13
CA LEU A 220 -12.99 32.97 2.41
C LEU A 220 -14.22 32.08 2.76
N PRO A 221 -15.43 32.67 2.71
CA PRO A 221 -16.63 32.20 3.41
C PRO A 221 -17.14 30.81 3.02
#